data_AF-A0A8J1XSD1-F1
#
_entry.id   AF-A0A8J1XSD1-F1
#
_cell.length_a   1.000
_cell.length_b   1.000
_cell.length_c   1.000
_cell.angle_alpha   90.00
_cell.angle_beta   90.00
_cell.angle_gamma   90.00
#
_symmetry.space_group_name_H-M   'P 1'
#
loop_
_entity.id
_entity.type
_entity.pdbx_description
1 polymer ?
#
loop_
_entity_poly.entity_id
_entity_poly.type
_entity_poly.pdbx_seq_one_letter_code
_entity_poly.pdbx_strand_id
1 'polypeptide(L)'
;MMIVLYLLGCVTLTGVYASPNGAPITACVNMHPNHGIGPQNSTSPFQVHSTLTKYKPNQRITVQLRGPRQFRGVLLQARVQSGNPTTPVGTFHMDGQPARDLKTLTCTARDDAVTHSNRNLKGNIEVVWTAPNRNFGNIQFVATFVESKTRYWMNVKSAPVSGSMETVILSLPLLLVTALSSVLYTRCHMPAHAPQ
;
A
#
# COMPACT_ATOMS: atom_id res chain seq x y z
N MET A 1 59.20 -5.89 32.93
CA MET A 1 58.39 -7.07 32.57
C MET A 1 56.97 -6.59 32.35
N MET A 2 56.44 -6.81 31.15
CA MET A 2 55.27 -6.15 30.56
C MET A 2 53.96 -6.63 31.20
N ILE A 3 53.12 -5.72 31.71
CA ILE A 3 51.71 -6.03 31.95
C ILE A 3 50.93 -5.40 30.80
N VAL A 4 50.56 -6.26 29.86
CA VAL A 4 49.76 -5.93 28.68
C VAL A 4 48.36 -5.53 29.13
N LEU A 5 47.97 -4.28 28.90
CA LEU A 5 46.59 -3.82 29.04
C LEU A 5 45.76 -4.51 27.95
N TYR A 6 45.06 -5.59 28.29
CA TYR A 6 44.02 -6.16 27.43
C TYR A 6 42.82 -5.22 27.47
N LEU A 7 42.69 -4.39 26.44
CA LEU A 7 41.46 -3.68 26.11
C LEU A 7 40.37 -4.75 25.92
N LEU A 8 39.54 -4.98 26.95
CA LEU A 8 38.25 -5.64 26.79
C LEU A 8 37.40 -4.72 25.92
N GLY A 9 37.52 -4.88 24.60
CA GLY A 9 36.54 -4.36 23.67
C GLY A 9 35.20 -4.94 24.07
N CYS A 10 34.32 -4.06 24.56
CA CYS A 10 32.91 -4.36 24.74
C CYS A 10 32.32 -4.58 23.35
N VAL A 11 32.52 -5.77 22.80
CA VAL A 11 31.77 -6.26 21.65
C VAL A 11 30.36 -6.40 22.16
N THR A 12 29.57 -5.35 22.00
CA THR A 12 28.14 -5.41 22.22
C THR A 12 27.61 -6.37 21.18
N LEU A 13 27.51 -7.64 21.56
CA LEU A 13 26.63 -8.61 20.93
C LEU A 13 25.23 -8.01 21.04
N THR A 14 24.88 -7.19 20.06
CA THR A 14 23.52 -6.68 19.89
C THR A 14 22.66 -7.89 19.59
N GLY A 15 22.14 -8.48 20.67
CA GLY A 15 21.24 -9.61 20.62
C GLY A 15 20.14 -9.25 19.65
N VAL A 16 20.09 -9.97 18.54
CA VAL A 16 19.10 -9.73 17.50
C VAL A 16 17.77 -10.24 18.02
N TYR A 17 17.02 -9.33 18.66
CA TYR A 17 15.69 -9.56 19.20
C TYR A 17 14.75 -9.87 18.04
N ALA A 18 14.50 -11.16 17.82
CA ALA A 18 13.35 -11.59 17.03
C ALA A 18 12.11 -11.16 17.81
N SER A 19 11.57 -10.00 17.44
CA SER A 19 10.44 -9.39 18.15
C SER A 19 9.21 -10.27 18.00
N PRO A 20 8.69 -10.86 19.10
CA PRO A 20 7.42 -11.57 19.06
C PRO A 20 6.29 -10.61 18.68
N ASN A 21 6.48 -9.30 18.86
CA ASN A 21 5.45 -8.27 18.76
C ASN A 21 5.51 -7.50 17.43
N GLY A 22 5.99 -8.10 16.35
CA GLY A 22 6.02 -7.47 15.03
C GLY A 22 7.38 -6.92 14.61
N ALA A 23 7.47 -6.50 13.35
CA ALA A 23 8.66 -5.94 12.73
C ALA A 23 9.06 -4.61 13.39
N PRO A 24 10.37 -4.33 13.51
CA PRO A 24 10.84 -3.03 14.00
C PRO A 24 10.57 -1.93 12.96
N ILE A 25 10.35 -0.69 13.41
CA ILE A 25 10.15 0.49 12.52
C ILE A 25 11.33 0.66 11.56
N THR A 26 12.56 0.29 11.97
CA THR A 26 13.75 0.33 11.11
C THR A 26 13.63 -0.56 9.86
N ALA A 27 12.73 -1.53 9.84
CA ALA A 27 12.46 -2.39 8.69
C ALA A 27 11.56 -1.72 7.64
N CYS A 28 10.91 -0.60 7.95
CA CYS A 28 9.91 0.02 7.08
C CYS A 28 10.42 0.40 5.68
N VAL A 29 11.70 0.77 5.56
CA VAL A 29 12.29 1.18 4.27
C VAL A 29 12.81 -0.02 3.48
N ASN A 30 13.68 -0.82 4.10
CA ASN A 30 14.39 -1.92 3.43
C ASN A 30 13.67 -3.27 3.49
N MET A 31 12.55 -3.36 4.21
CA MET A 31 11.78 -4.59 4.45
C MET A 31 12.58 -5.69 5.16
N HIS A 32 13.69 -5.35 5.83
CA HIS A 32 14.61 -6.31 6.42
C HIS A 32 14.22 -6.66 7.87
N PRO A 33 14.01 -7.95 8.21
CA PRO A 33 13.56 -8.35 9.54
C PRO A 33 14.64 -8.27 10.62
N ASN A 34 15.89 -7.95 10.23
CA ASN A 34 17.07 -7.89 11.11
C ASN A 34 17.18 -9.17 11.95
N HIS A 35 17.54 -10.29 11.32
CA HIS A 35 17.74 -11.57 12.02
C HIS A 35 19.22 -11.99 12.11
N GLY A 36 20.15 -11.11 11.72
CA GLY A 36 21.59 -11.35 11.74
C GLY A 36 22.09 -12.31 10.64
N ILE A 37 21.19 -12.71 9.75
CA ILE A 37 21.47 -13.52 8.56
C ILE A 37 20.80 -12.86 7.34
N GLY A 38 21.06 -13.37 6.13
CA GLY A 38 20.44 -12.89 4.89
C GLY A 38 19.14 -13.62 4.52
N PRO A 39 18.37 -13.09 3.55
CA PRO A 39 17.16 -13.73 3.03
C PRO A 39 17.47 -15.03 2.29
N GLN A 40 16.44 -15.82 2.02
CA GLN A 40 16.54 -16.91 1.05
C GLN A 40 16.70 -16.36 -0.38
N ASN A 41 17.58 -17.00 -1.16
CA ASN A 41 17.82 -16.63 -2.57
C ASN A 41 16.85 -17.35 -3.54
N SER A 42 16.10 -18.34 -3.05
CA SER A 42 15.09 -19.03 -3.84
C SER A 42 13.83 -18.18 -4.01
N THR A 43 13.01 -18.52 -5.01
CA THR A 43 11.67 -17.95 -5.15
C THR A 43 10.85 -18.19 -3.88
N SER A 44 10.15 -17.14 -3.44
CA SER A 44 9.25 -17.24 -2.29
C SER A 44 8.13 -18.25 -2.56
N PRO A 45 7.85 -19.18 -1.63
CA PRO A 45 6.66 -20.02 -1.72
C PRO A 45 5.38 -19.24 -1.39
N PHE A 46 5.51 -18.07 -0.78
CA PHE A 46 4.42 -17.17 -0.45
C PHE A 46 4.21 -16.11 -1.54
N GLN A 47 2.99 -15.63 -1.66
CA GLN A 47 2.56 -14.65 -2.64
C GLN A 47 1.66 -13.60 -1.98
N VAL A 48 1.63 -12.42 -2.58
CA VAL A 48 0.73 -11.33 -2.22
C VAL A 48 -0.22 -11.09 -3.39
N HIS A 49 -1.52 -11.15 -3.14
CA HIS A 49 -2.55 -10.98 -4.15
C HIS A 49 -3.51 -9.86 -3.73
N SER A 50 -3.91 -9.04 -4.69
CA SER A 50 -4.95 -8.03 -4.51
C SER A 50 -6.21 -8.51 -5.21
N THR A 51 -7.38 -8.40 -4.58
CA THR A 51 -8.65 -8.80 -5.20
C THR A 51 -9.04 -7.92 -6.39
N LEU A 52 -8.42 -6.75 -6.54
CA LEU A 52 -8.63 -5.82 -7.65
C LEU A 52 -7.30 -5.46 -8.33
N THR A 53 -7.36 -5.20 -9.62
CA THR A 53 -6.24 -4.73 -10.45
C THR A 53 -6.27 -3.22 -10.71
N LYS A 54 -7.35 -2.55 -10.30
CA LYS A 54 -7.50 -1.09 -10.37
C LYS A 54 -8.09 -0.56 -9.07
N TYR A 55 -7.76 0.68 -8.72
CA TYR A 55 -8.33 1.38 -7.56
C TYR A 55 -8.85 2.77 -7.92
N LYS A 56 -9.82 3.26 -7.17
CA LYS A 56 -10.21 4.67 -7.07
C LYS A 56 -9.73 5.25 -5.74
N PRO A 57 -9.59 6.58 -5.62
CA PRO A 57 -9.31 7.21 -4.33
C PRO A 57 -10.24 6.71 -3.22
N ASN A 58 -9.68 6.42 -2.04
CA ASN A 58 -10.40 5.89 -0.87
C ASN A 58 -11.08 4.52 -1.06
N GLN A 59 -10.84 3.83 -2.18
CA GLN A 59 -11.42 2.51 -2.41
C GLN A 59 -10.78 1.47 -1.48
N ARG A 60 -11.62 0.65 -0.86
CA ARG A 60 -11.18 -0.49 -0.03
C ARG A 60 -10.91 -1.71 -0.93
N ILE A 61 -9.78 -2.37 -0.70
CA ILE A 61 -9.31 -3.54 -1.44
C ILE A 61 -8.86 -4.60 -0.45
N THR A 62 -9.25 -5.84 -0.69
CA THR A 62 -8.77 -6.98 0.09
C THR A 62 -7.42 -7.44 -0.46
N VAL A 63 -6.44 -7.56 0.44
CA VAL A 63 -5.08 -8.02 0.14
C VAL A 63 -4.86 -9.35 0.84
N GLN A 64 -4.43 -10.34 0.07
CA GLN A 64 -4.33 -11.72 0.49
C GLN A 64 -2.88 -12.15 0.47
N LEU A 65 -2.40 -12.70 1.58
CA LEU A 65 -1.05 -13.23 1.72
C LEU A 65 -1.17 -14.74 1.87
N ARG A 66 -0.68 -15.47 0.87
CA ARG A 66 -1.00 -16.89 0.68
C ARG A 66 0.23 -17.71 0.33
N GLY A 67 0.21 -18.99 0.68
CA GLY A 67 1.25 -19.94 0.27
C GLY A 67 0.93 -21.37 0.71
N PRO A 68 1.71 -22.35 0.25
CA PRO A 68 1.52 -23.76 0.60
C PRO A 68 2.04 -24.10 2.01
N ARG A 69 2.73 -23.16 2.67
CA ARG A 69 3.34 -23.31 3.99
C ARG A 69 2.77 -22.27 4.94
N GLN A 70 3.05 -22.42 6.23
CA GLN A 70 2.74 -21.40 7.23
C GLN A 70 3.96 -20.48 7.45
N PHE A 71 3.71 -19.26 7.90
CA PHE A 71 4.75 -18.30 8.29
C PHE A 71 4.50 -17.74 9.69
N ARG A 72 5.55 -17.25 10.36
CA ARG A 72 5.46 -16.67 11.71
C ARG A 72 5.42 -15.14 11.68
N GLY A 73 6.24 -14.54 10.83
CA GLY A 73 6.37 -13.09 10.74
C GLY A 73 5.99 -12.56 9.39
N VAL A 74 5.48 -11.33 9.38
CA VAL A 74 5.17 -10.60 8.16
C VAL A 74 5.45 -9.12 8.35
N LEU A 75 5.89 -8.46 7.28
CA LEU A 75 5.83 -7.01 7.12
C LEU A 75 5.25 -6.74 5.74
N LEU A 76 4.14 -6.02 5.67
CA LEU A 76 3.44 -5.69 4.42
C LEU A 76 3.27 -4.18 4.31
N GLN A 77 3.49 -3.65 3.12
CA GLN A 77 3.25 -2.27 2.75
C GLN A 77 2.64 -2.19 1.35
N ALA A 78 1.91 -1.12 1.05
CA ALA A 78 1.57 -0.75 -0.31
C ALA A 78 2.49 0.40 -0.75
N ARG A 79 3.19 0.27 -1.87
CA ARG A 79 4.19 1.25 -2.35
C ARG A 79 3.91 1.64 -3.78
N VAL A 80 4.20 2.89 -4.14
CA VAL A 80 4.16 3.32 -5.54
C VAL A 80 5.25 2.62 -6.34
N GLN A 81 4.96 2.28 -7.60
CA GLN A 81 5.91 1.59 -8.46
C GLN A 81 7.04 2.51 -8.97
N SER A 82 6.75 3.80 -9.16
CA SER A 82 7.66 4.82 -9.68
C SER A 82 7.84 5.99 -8.71
N GLY A 83 8.99 6.66 -8.77
CA GLY A 83 9.30 7.83 -7.93
C GLY A 83 9.93 7.41 -6.61
N ASN A 84 9.13 7.24 -5.56
CA ASN A 84 9.60 6.84 -4.22
C ASN A 84 9.06 5.46 -3.82
N PRO A 85 9.69 4.36 -4.29
CA PRO A 85 9.17 3.00 -4.10
C PRO A 85 9.41 2.44 -2.69
N THR A 86 9.91 3.24 -1.75
CA THR A 86 10.18 2.80 -0.37
C THR A 86 9.21 3.40 0.64
N THR A 87 8.52 4.49 0.30
CA THR A 87 7.49 5.09 1.15
C THR A 87 6.15 4.37 0.95
N PRO A 88 5.53 3.85 2.03
CA PRO A 88 4.21 3.25 1.96
C PRO A 88 3.11 4.30 1.70
N VAL A 89 2.00 3.86 1.13
CA VAL A 89 0.82 4.68 0.82
C VAL A 89 -0.48 3.96 1.18
N GLY A 90 -1.51 4.75 1.51
CA GLY A 90 -2.81 4.23 1.93
C GLY A 90 -2.79 3.73 3.37
N THR A 91 -3.86 3.04 3.76
CA THR A 91 -4.10 2.67 5.16
C THR A 91 -4.63 1.25 5.24
N PHE A 92 -4.08 0.45 6.14
CA PHE A 92 -4.54 -0.91 6.39
C PHE A 92 -5.54 -0.98 7.54
N HIS A 93 -6.44 -1.95 7.44
CA HIS A 93 -7.45 -2.26 8.43
C HIS A 93 -7.40 -3.77 8.71
N MET A 94 -7.43 -4.14 9.98
CA MET A 94 -7.42 -5.53 10.45
C MET A 94 -8.84 -6.15 10.42
N ASP A 95 -9.60 -5.82 9.38
CA ASP A 95 -10.99 -6.28 9.19
C ASP A 95 -11.04 -7.59 8.38
N GLY A 96 -9.91 -7.99 7.77
CA GLY A 96 -9.74 -9.26 7.08
C GLY A 96 -9.48 -10.44 8.03
N GLN A 97 -9.42 -11.66 7.49
CA GLN A 97 -9.37 -12.88 8.31
C GLN A 97 -8.13 -13.76 8.02
N PRO A 98 -7.54 -14.40 9.05
CA PRO A 98 -7.71 -14.13 10.49
C PRO A 98 -6.93 -12.89 10.95
N ALA A 99 -7.59 -11.95 11.64
CA ALA A 99 -6.96 -10.72 12.12
C ALA A 99 -6.11 -10.88 13.40
N ARG A 100 -6.42 -11.86 14.25
CA ARG A 100 -5.91 -11.97 15.64
C ARG A 100 -4.39 -11.99 15.78
N ASP A 101 -3.67 -12.50 14.78
CA ASP A 101 -2.22 -12.68 14.81
C ASP A 101 -1.48 -11.55 14.06
N LEU A 102 -2.21 -10.49 13.68
CA LEU A 102 -1.73 -9.34 12.93
C LEU A 102 -2.03 -8.05 13.70
N LYS A 103 -1.31 -6.99 13.32
CA LYS A 103 -1.58 -5.62 13.72
C LYS A 103 -1.04 -4.65 12.68
N THR A 104 -1.48 -3.41 12.75
CA THR A 104 -0.90 -2.33 11.97
C THR A 104 0.42 -1.85 12.58
N LEU A 105 1.22 -1.19 11.74
CA LEU A 105 2.45 -0.50 12.10
C LEU A 105 2.42 0.87 11.41
N THR A 106 2.85 1.90 12.13
CA THR A 106 3.06 3.25 11.59
C THR A 106 4.52 3.37 11.15
N CYS A 107 4.75 3.35 9.85
CA CYS A 107 6.06 3.56 9.24
C CYS A 107 6.29 5.04 8.92
N THR A 108 5.34 5.66 8.24
CA THR A 108 5.38 7.08 7.84
C THR A 108 4.09 7.81 8.20
N ALA A 109 2.94 7.17 7.95
CA ALA A 109 1.62 7.60 8.32
C ALA A 109 0.93 6.49 9.14
N ARG A 110 -0.12 6.87 9.86
CA ARG A 110 -0.85 5.94 10.71
C ARG A 110 -1.37 4.74 9.91
N ASP A 111 -1.08 3.55 10.42
CA ASP A 111 -1.59 2.28 9.90
C ASP A 111 -1.22 2.01 8.43
N ASP A 112 -0.08 2.52 7.96
CA ASP A 112 0.42 2.38 6.57
C ASP A 112 1.21 1.08 6.30
N ALA A 113 1.36 0.24 7.31
CA ALA A 113 1.96 -1.09 7.21
C ALA A 113 1.22 -2.12 8.09
N VAL A 114 1.43 -3.41 7.79
CA VAL A 114 0.94 -4.53 8.60
C VAL A 114 2.11 -5.37 9.08
N THR A 115 2.05 -5.86 10.31
CA THR A 115 3.00 -6.82 10.85
C THR A 115 2.33 -7.88 11.74
N HIS A 116 3.05 -8.92 12.12
CA HIS A 116 2.57 -9.91 13.08
C HIS A 116 2.45 -9.31 14.49
N SER A 117 1.44 -9.73 15.26
CA SER A 117 1.28 -9.34 16.67
C SER A 117 1.90 -10.34 17.64
N ASN A 118 2.17 -11.56 17.17
CA ASN A 118 2.74 -12.67 17.94
C ASN A 118 3.54 -13.62 17.02
N ARG A 119 4.23 -14.59 17.63
CA ARG A 119 5.04 -15.61 16.93
C ARG A 119 4.25 -16.83 16.44
N ASN A 120 2.93 -16.85 16.54
CA ASN A 120 2.11 -18.00 16.14
C ASN A 120 2.23 -18.26 14.63
N LEU A 121 2.06 -19.53 14.26
CA LEU A 121 2.01 -19.93 12.85
C LEU A 121 0.74 -19.36 12.22
N LYS A 122 0.90 -18.77 11.04
CA LYS A 122 -0.14 -18.16 10.23
C LYS A 122 -0.23 -18.94 8.93
N GLY A 123 -1.45 -19.33 8.56
CA GLY A 123 -1.75 -19.82 7.21
C GLY A 123 -1.96 -18.65 6.25
N ASN A 124 -2.88 -18.83 5.31
CA ASN A 124 -3.35 -17.73 4.47
C ASN A 124 -4.04 -16.67 5.34
N ILE A 125 -3.71 -15.41 5.11
CA ILE A 125 -4.30 -14.26 5.80
C ILE A 125 -4.83 -13.25 4.80
N GLU A 126 -5.83 -12.49 5.22
CA GLU A 126 -6.39 -11.37 4.47
C GLU A 126 -6.39 -10.12 5.33
N VAL A 127 -6.06 -8.98 4.72
CA VAL A 127 -6.17 -7.64 5.32
C VAL A 127 -6.87 -6.72 4.34
N VAL A 128 -7.50 -5.66 4.86
CA VAL A 128 -8.15 -4.67 4.00
C VAL A 128 -7.23 -3.46 3.90
N TRP A 129 -7.06 -2.94 2.69
CA TRP A 129 -6.30 -1.74 2.40
C TRP A 129 -7.20 -0.69 1.76
N THR A 130 -7.16 0.53 2.28
CA THR A 130 -7.84 1.69 1.73
C THR A 130 -6.85 2.48 0.89
N ALA A 131 -7.18 2.69 -0.38
CA ALA A 131 -6.37 3.47 -1.29
C ALA A 131 -6.24 4.93 -0.84
N PRO A 132 -5.14 5.63 -1.18
CA PRO A 132 -4.99 7.05 -0.85
C PRO A 132 -6.14 7.90 -1.38
N ASN A 133 -6.29 9.11 -0.83
CA ASN A 133 -7.34 10.07 -1.22
C ASN A 133 -7.15 10.71 -2.61
N ARG A 134 -6.11 10.30 -3.35
CA ARG A 134 -5.85 10.71 -4.73
C ARG A 134 -5.19 9.57 -5.49
N ASN A 135 -5.12 9.68 -6.81
CA ASN A 135 -4.42 8.71 -7.65
C ASN A 135 -2.89 8.89 -7.51
N PHE A 136 -2.19 7.82 -7.10
CA PHE A 136 -0.73 7.75 -6.98
C PHE A 136 -0.09 6.90 -8.10
N GLY A 137 -0.84 6.61 -9.17
CA GLY A 137 -0.41 5.72 -10.25
C GLY A 137 -0.48 4.25 -9.86
N ASN A 138 0.45 3.45 -10.38
CA ASN A 138 0.55 2.03 -10.07
C ASN A 138 1.08 1.82 -8.65
N ILE A 139 0.35 1.05 -7.86
CA ILE A 139 0.74 0.64 -6.51
C ILE A 139 1.02 -0.87 -6.52
N GLN A 140 2.03 -1.31 -5.78
CA GLN A 140 2.29 -2.72 -5.52
C GLN A 140 2.28 -2.98 -4.01
N PHE A 141 1.70 -4.10 -3.61
CA PHE A 141 1.87 -4.60 -2.26
C PHE A 141 3.21 -5.33 -2.17
N VAL A 142 4.02 -4.98 -1.18
CA VAL A 142 5.36 -5.53 -0.96
C VAL A 142 5.39 -6.16 0.41
N ALA A 143 5.80 -7.42 0.48
CA ALA A 143 5.87 -8.18 1.72
C ALA A 143 7.25 -8.79 1.98
N THR A 144 7.55 -8.92 3.27
CA THR A 144 8.55 -9.84 3.80
C THR A 144 7.82 -10.94 4.57
N PHE A 145 8.13 -12.19 4.26
CA PHE A 145 7.59 -13.38 4.92
C PHE A 145 8.70 -14.05 5.72
N VAL A 146 8.46 -14.27 7.01
CA VAL A 146 9.39 -14.98 7.91
C VAL A 146 8.78 -16.32 8.28
N GLU A 147 9.33 -17.41 7.76
CA GLU A 147 8.93 -18.77 8.13
C GLU A 147 9.58 -19.16 9.47
N SER A 148 10.87 -18.86 9.62
CA SER A 148 11.63 -19.02 10.87
C SER A 148 12.69 -17.92 10.98
N LYS A 149 13.34 -17.80 12.15
CA LYS A 149 14.42 -16.82 12.36
C LYS A 149 15.52 -16.90 11.29
N THR A 150 15.76 -18.09 10.75
CA THR A 150 16.80 -18.36 9.76
C THR A 150 16.29 -18.52 8.32
N ARG A 151 14.98 -18.41 8.09
CA ARG A 151 14.35 -18.65 6.79
C ARG A 151 13.25 -17.65 6.51
N TYR A 152 13.53 -16.72 5.59
CA TYR A 152 12.61 -15.66 5.23
C TYR A 152 12.86 -15.16 3.79
N TRP A 153 11.83 -14.58 3.20
CA TRP A 153 11.87 -13.97 1.86
C TRP A 153 11.45 -12.51 1.97
N MET A 154 12.15 -11.63 1.27
CA MET A 154 11.86 -10.20 1.23
C MET A 154 11.45 -9.79 -0.18
N ASN A 155 10.88 -8.59 -0.31
CA ASN A 155 10.51 -8.01 -1.60
C ASN A 155 9.58 -8.91 -2.43
N VAL A 156 8.70 -9.66 -1.77
CA VAL A 156 7.65 -10.44 -2.43
C VAL A 156 6.57 -9.45 -2.84
N LYS A 157 6.40 -9.23 -4.15
CA LYS A 157 5.53 -8.18 -4.70
C LYS A 157 4.27 -8.78 -5.29
N SER A 158 3.14 -8.09 -5.13
CA SER A 158 1.92 -8.37 -5.90
C SER A 158 2.05 -7.88 -7.36
N ALA A 159 1.12 -8.32 -8.20
CA ALA A 159 0.81 -7.59 -9.42
C ALA A 159 0.42 -6.13 -9.10
N PRO A 160 0.70 -5.16 -9.98
CA PRO A 160 0.31 -3.77 -9.77
C PRO A 160 -1.21 -3.59 -9.71
N VAL A 161 -1.65 -2.66 -8.87
CA VAL A 161 -3.01 -2.12 -8.84
C VAL A 161 -2.95 -0.70 -9.39
N SER A 162 -3.57 -0.47 -10.55
CA SER A 162 -3.50 0.82 -11.24
C SER A 162 -4.55 1.80 -10.75
N GLY A 163 -4.14 3.04 -10.45
CA GLY A 163 -5.10 4.08 -10.12
C GLY A 163 -5.95 4.46 -11.32
N SER A 164 -7.27 4.48 -11.13
CA SER A 164 -8.24 4.90 -12.14
C SER A 164 -8.24 6.42 -12.23
N MET A 165 -8.21 6.95 -13.44
CA MET A 165 -8.54 8.37 -13.65
C MET A 165 -10.05 8.51 -13.53
N GLU A 166 -10.53 9.38 -12.63
CA GLU A 166 -11.89 9.88 -12.75
C GLU A 166 -11.93 10.75 -13.99
N THR A 167 -12.61 10.30 -15.03
CA THR A 167 -13.00 11.19 -16.11
C THR A 167 -13.97 12.19 -15.51
N VAL A 168 -13.50 13.40 -15.21
CA VAL A 168 -14.36 14.54 -14.94
C VAL A 168 -15.06 14.83 -16.27
N ILE A 169 -16.18 14.16 -16.51
CA ILE A 169 -17.11 14.60 -17.53
C ILE A 169 -17.60 15.93 -16.98
N LEU A 170 -17.09 17.04 -17.54
CA LEU A 170 -17.65 18.36 -17.33
C LEU A 170 -19.09 18.25 -17.87
N SER A 171 -20.03 17.86 -17.01
CA SER A 171 -21.45 17.96 -17.29
C SER A 171 -21.72 19.46 -17.32
N LEU A 172 -21.49 20.07 -18.48
CA LEU A 172 -22.05 21.37 -18.80
C LEU A 172 -23.53 21.28 -18.45
N PRO A 173 -24.06 22.12 -17.55
CA PRO A 173 -25.48 22.14 -17.32
C PRO A 173 -26.16 22.43 -18.66
N LEU A 174 -27.04 21.53 -19.07
CA LEU A 174 -27.81 21.59 -20.33
C LEU A 174 -28.56 22.93 -20.50
N LEU A 175 -28.68 23.70 -19.42
CA LEU A 175 -29.30 25.03 -19.33
C LEU A 175 -28.59 26.14 -20.13
N LEU A 176 -27.33 25.98 -20.55
CA LEU A 176 -26.64 27.01 -21.36
C LEU A 176 -26.91 26.90 -22.88
N VAL A 177 -27.46 25.78 -23.35
CA VAL A 177 -27.69 25.57 -24.80
C VAL A 177 -28.96 26.29 -25.28
N THR A 178 -29.90 26.62 -24.39
CA THR A 178 -31.18 27.25 -24.74
C THR A 178 -31.13 28.78 -24.82
N ALA A 179 -30.01 29.42 -24.45
CA ALA A 179 -29.91 30.89 -24.42
C ALA A 179 -29.47 31.52 -25.76
N LEU A 180 -29.11 30.71 -26.78
CA LEU A 180 -28.67 31.21 -28.09
C LEU A 180 -29.76 31.16 -29.18
N SER A 181 -30.90 30.52 -28.94
CA SER A 181 -31.99 30.41 -29.92
C SER A 181 -33.04 31.54 -29.83
N SER A 182 -33.02 32.37 -28.79
CA SER A 182 -34.02 33.43 -28.57
C SER A 182 -33.63 34.82 -29.09
N VAL A 183 -32.44 35.00 -29.67
CA VAL A 183 -31.98 36.31 -30.19
C VAL A 183 -32.36 36.55 -31.67
N LEU A 184 -32.83 35.53 -32.40
CA LEU A 184 -33.07 35.61 -33.85
C LEU A 184 -34.49 36.02 -34.28
N TYR A 185 -35.45 36.24 -33.36
CA TYR A 185 -36.86 36.41 -33.75
C TYR A 185 -37.47 37.82 -33.58
N THR A 186 -36.73 38.84 -33.12
CA THR A 186 -37.34 40.15 -32.79
C THR A 186 -37.06 41.29 -33.77
N ARG A 187 -36.77 41.04 -35.05
CA ARG A 187 -36.72 42.12 -36.05
C ARG A 187 -37.34 41.73 -37.39
N CYS A 188 -38.57 42.17 -37.60
CA CYS A 188 -39.00 43.02 -38.72
C CYS A 188 -40.54 43.08 -38.78
N HIS A 189 -41.16 44.03 -38.07
CA HIS A 189 -42.52 44.46 -38.34
C HIS A 189 -42.44 45.91 -38.82
N MET A 190 -42.44 46.11 -40.15
CA MET A 190 -42.55 47.43 -40.77
C MET A 190 -44.02 47.85 -40.82
N PRO A 191 -44.36 49.11 -40.53
CA PRO A 191 -45.70 49.63 -40.77
C PRO A 191 -45.89 49.94 -42.27
N ALA A 192 -46.98 49.43 -42.86
CA ALA A 192 -47.35 49.74 -44.23
C ALA A 192 -48.00 51.14 -44.31
N HIS A 193 -47.41 52.01 -45.12
CA HIS A 193 -47.98 53.27 -45.57
C HIS A 193 -49.04 53.00 -46.64
N ALA A 194 -50.25 53.53 -46.48
CA ALA A 194 -51.28 53.55 -47.52
C ALA A 194 -51.15 54.83 -48.36
N PRO A 195 -51.25 54.78 -49.71
CA PRO A 195 -51.35 55.97 -50.54
C PRO A 195 -52.82 56.31 -50.86
N GLN A 196 -53.10 57.63 -50.74
CA GLN A 196 -54.22 58.44 -51.26
C GLN A 196 -55.65 58.09 -50.80
#